data_AF-A0A2K6PJ47-F1
#
_entry.id   AF-A0A2K6PJ47-F1
#
_cell.length_a   1.000
_cell.length_b   1.000
_cell.length_c   1.000
_cell.angle_alpha   90.00
_cell.angle_beta   90.00
_cell.angle_gamma   90.00
#
_symmetry.space_group_name_H-M   'P 1'
#
loop_
_entity.id
_entity.type
_entity.pdbx_description
1 polymer ?
#
loop_
_entity_poly.entity_id
_entity_poly.type
_entity_poly.pdbx_seq_one_letter_code
_entity_poly.pdbx_strand_id
1 'polypeptide(L)'
;CALALQGGMLYPRESPSRERKELDGLWSFRADFSDNRRRGFEEQWYRRPLRESGPTLDMPVPSSFNDISQDWRLWHFVGWVWYEREVILPERWTQDLSTRVVLRIGSAHAYAIVVSQGLLCPEYIL
;
A
#
# COMPACT_ATOMS: atom_id res chain seq x y z
N CYS A 1 6.33 -15.13 -11.76
CA CYS A 1 7.33 -15.77 -10.88
C CYS A 1 7.33 -15.05 -9.54
N ALA A 2 6.51 -15.51 -8.59
CA ALA A 2 6.45 -14.95 -7.25
C ALA A 2 7.64 -15.47 -6.43
N LEU A 3 8.58 -14.59 -6.09
CA LEU A 3 9.59 -14.87 -5.07
C LEU A 3 8.98 -14.52 -3.71
N ALA A 4 8.13 -15.42 -3.20
CA ALA A 4 7.95 -15.49 -1.75
C ALA A 4 9.31 -15.90 -1.18
N LEU A 5 10.04 -14.94 -0.60
CA LEU A 5 11.28 -15.22 0.11
C LEU A 5 11.01 -16.31 1.15
N GLN A 6 11.63 -17.48 1.00
CA GLN A 6 11.71 -18.54 2.01
C GLN A 6 12.56 -18.05 3.20
N GLY A 7 12.07 -17.03 3.90
CA GLY A 7 12.72 -16.40 5.05
C GLY A 7 11.73 -16.28 6.21
N GLY A 8 12.23 -16.41 7.44
CA GLY A 8 11.40 -16.30 8.63
C GLY A 8 10.75 -14.91 8.75
N MET A 9 9.44 -14.85 8.99
CA MET A 9 8.68 -13.62 9.19
C MET A 9 8.78 -13.09 10.64
N LEU A 10 10.00 -12.83 11.11
CA LEU A 10 10.22 -12.26 12.44
C LEU A 10 9.55 -10.88 12.56
N TYR A 11 8.96 -10.58 13.71
CA TYR A 11 8.37 -9.26 13.94
C TYR A 11 9.47 -8.18 13.93
N PRO A 12 9.29 -7.03 13.24
CA PRO A 12 10.32 -6.00 13.15
C PRO A 12 10.53 -5.38 14.52
N ARG A 13 11.79 -5.26 14.94
CA ARG A 13 12.20 -4.62 16.18
C ARG A 13 13.42 -3.76 15.91
N GLU A 14 13.46 -2.59 16.54
CA GLU A 14 14.63 -1.72 16.49
C GLU A 14 15.79 -2.37 17.24
N SER A 15 17.00 -2.17 16.71
CA SER A 15 18.25 -2.66 17.28
C SER A 15 19.41 -1.83 16.71
N PRO A 16 20.65 -1.99 17.20
CA PRO A 16 21.81 -1.29 16.62
C PRO A 16 22.02 -1.53 15.11
N SER A 17 21.46 -2.61 14.55
CA SER A 17 21.55 -2.96 13.13
C SER A 17 20.23 -2.81 12.37
N ARG A 18 19.15 -2.37 13.03
CA ARG A 18 17.81 -2.33 12.43
C ARG A 18 17.05 -1.11 12.90
N GLU A 19 16.53 -0.37 11.93
CA GLU A 19 15.67 0.78 12.17
C GLU A 19 14.26 0.49 11.65
N ARG A 20 13.27 1.14 12.26
CA ARG A 20 11.87 0.98 11.88
C ARG A 20 11.25 2.35 11.66
N LYS A 21 10.50 2.49 10.57
CA LYS A 21 9.68 3.66 10.31
C LYS A 21 8.24 3.20 10.13
N GLU A 22 7.36 3.65 11.01
CA GLU A 22 5.92 3.41 10.88
C GLU A 22 5.35 4.28 9.76
N LEU A 23 4.43 3.69 8.98
CA LEU A 23 3.76 4.36 7.88
C LEU A 23 2.30 4.67 8.22
N ASP A 24 1.97 4.65 9.51
CA ASP A 24 0.62 4.89 10.03
C ASP A 24 0.19 6.35 9.82
N GLY A 25 -1.12 6.59 9.89
CA GLY A 25 -1.75 7.89 9.68
C GLY A 25 -2.62 7.91 8.43
N LEU A 26 -2.74 9.06 7.79
CA LEU A 26 -3.62 9.22 6.62
C LEU A 26 -2.94 8.74 5.34
N TRP A 27 -3.71 8.04 4.52
CA TRP A 27 -3.36 7.57 3.19
C TRP A 27 -4.39 8.06 2.20
N SER A 28 -3.97 8.41 0.99
CA SER A 28 -4.89 8.71 -0.09
C SER A 28 -5.59 7.43 -0.53
N PHE A 29 -6.90 7.47 -0.61
CA PHE A 29 -7.76 6.31 -0.83
C PHE A 29 -8.71 6.53 -2.00
N ARG A 30 -8.91 5.46 -2.78
CA ARG A 30 -9.92 5.44 -3.83
C ARG A 30 -10.47 4.03 -4.03
N ALA A 31 -11.79 3.88 -4.04
CA ALA A 31 -12.45 2.66 -4.48
C ALA A 31 -12.77 2.73 -5.98
N ASP A 32 -12.56 1.62 -6.70
CA ASP A 32 -12.89 1.53 -8.11
C ASP A 32 -14.37 1.20 -8.31
N PHE A 33 -15.19 2.25 -8.45
CA PHE A 33 -16.63 2.13 -8.67
C PHE A 33 -17.04 1.83 -10.13
N SER A 34 -16.10 1.57 -11.04
CA SER A 34 -16.43 1.13 -12.41
C SER A 34 -17.21 -0.18 -12.42
N ASP A 35 -18.02 -0.41 -13.45
CA ASP A 35 -18.90 -1.59 -13.55
C ASP A 35 -18.11 -2.90 -13.52
N ASN A 36 -16.93 -2.93 -14.15
CA ASN A 36 -16.07 -4.11 -14.20
C ASN A 36 -15.04 -4.17 -13.05
N ARG A 37 -14.99 -3.13 -12.19
CA ARG A 37 -14.03 -2.98 -11.07
C ARG A 37 -12.55 -3.02 -11.48
N ARG A 38 -12.23 -2.76 -12.76
CA ARG A 38 -10.88 -2.92 -13.31
C ARG A 38 -10.31 -1.64 -13.91
N ARG A 39 -11.06 -0.55 -13.89
CA ARG A 39 -10.62 0.75 -14.42
C ARG A 39 -9.27 1.17 -13.84
N GLY A 40 -9.02 0.94 -12.54
CA GLY A 40 -7.74 1.29 -11.94
C GLY A 40 -6.53 0.56 -12.52
N PHE A 41 -6.73 -0.67 -13.00
CA PHE A 41 -5.70 -1.43 -13.71
C PHE A 41 -5.61 -1.02 -15.18
N GLU A 42 -6.76 -0.86 -15.85
CA GLU A 42 -6.85 -0.48 -17.27
C GLU A 42 -6.21 0.89 -17.53
N GLU A 43 -6.47 1.86 -16.66
CA GLU A 43 -5.89 3.21 -16.70
C GLU A 43 -4.56 3.32 -15.94
N GLN A 44 -4.11 2.22 -15.32
CA GLN A 44 -2.83 2.12 -14.62
C GLN A 44 -2.64 3.21 -13.55
N TRP A 45 -3.63 3.38 -12.66
CA TRP A 45 -3.63 4.43 -11.63
C TRP A 45 -2.37 4.43 -10.76
N TYR A 46 -1.71 3.28 -10.60
CA TYR A 46 -0.45 3.15 -9.86
C TYR A 46 0.79 3.78 -10.50
N ARG A 47 0.73 4.25 -11.76
CA ARG A 47 1.88 4.83 -12.47
C ARG A 47 2.15 6.29 -12.12
N ARG A 48 1.15 7.00 -11.57
CA ARG A 48 1.21 8.42 -11.21
C ARG A 48 0.47 8.62 -9.89
N PRO A 49 0.67 9.75 -9.18
CA PRO A 49 -0.05 10.02 -7.95
C PRO A 49 -1.56 9.81 -8.11
N LEU A 50 -2.19 9.10 -7.19
CA LEU A 50 -3.58 8.63 -7.28
C LEU A 50 -4.55 9.80 -7.52
N ARG A 51 -4.28 10.97 -6.92
CA ARG A 51 -5.03 12.21 -7.13
C ARG A 51 -5.10 12.70 -8.58
N GLU A 52 -4.13 12.35 -9.42
CA GLU A 52 -4.13 12.70 -10.85
C GLU A 52 -5.12 11.84 -11.65
N SER A 53 -5.45 10.65 -11.15
CA SER A 53 -6.41 9.76 -11.80
C SER A 53 -7.87 10.11 -11.46
N GLY A 54 -8.10 10.97 -10.47
CA GLY A 54 -9.42 11.40 -10.01
C GLY A 54 -9.47 11.73 -8.52
N PRO A 55 -10.67 12.06 -7.99
CA PRO A 55 -10.84 12.41 -6.58
C PRO A 55 -10.44 11.28 -5.63
N THR A 56 -9.78 11.64 -4.54
CA THR A 56 -9.33 10.74 -3.47
C THR A 56 -9.91 11.15 -2.13
N LEU A 57 -9.98 10.21 -1.19
CA LEU A 57 -10.35 10.43 0.20
C LEU A 57 -9.12 10.23 1.10
N ASP A 58 -9.09 10.84 2.27
CA ASP A 58 -8.10 10.51 3.29
C ASP A 58 -8.62 9.37 4.15
N MET A 59 -7.86 8.27 4.21
CA MET A 59 -8.22 7.07 4.96
C MET A 59 -7.16 6.77 6.02
N PRO A 60 -7.54 6.60 7.30
CA PRO A 60 -6.59 6.26 8.35
C PRO A 60 -6.09 4.82 8.21
N VAL A 61 -4.81 4.62 8.48
CA VAL A 61 -4.15 3.32 8.60
C VAL A 61 -3.43 3.28 9.96
N PRO A 62 -3.67 2.27 10.81
CA PRO A 62 -4.52 1.10 10.58
C PRO A 62 -6.03 1.40 10.76
N SER A 63 -6.85 1.02 9.78
CA SER A 63 -8.31 0.99 9.90
C SER A 63 -8.94 0.18 8.77
N SER A 64 -10.15 -0.34 9.00
CA SER A 64 -11.04 -0.76 7.91
C SER A 64 -11.65 0.49 7.26
N PHE A 65 -11.75 0.53 5.93
CA PHE A 65 -12.39 1.66 5.23
C PHE A 65 -13.91 1.69 5.38
N ASN A 66 -14.54 0.53 5.65
CA ASN A 66 -15.99 0.38 5.67
C ASN A 66 -16.65 1.34 6.66
N ASP A 67 -16.06 1.56 7.82
CA ASP A 67 -16.71 2.29 8.93
C ASP A 67 -16.24 3.75 9.07
N ILE A 68 -15.36 4.23 8.18
CA ILE A 68 -14.78 5.57 8.27
C ILE A 68 -15.63 6.61 7.55
N SER A 69 -16.11 6.27 6.36
CA SER A 69 -16.91 7.19 5.55
C SER A 69 -18.40 7.07 5.87
N GLN A 70 -19.14 8.16 5.65
CA GLN A 70 -20.61 8.17 5.66
C GLN A 70 -21.21 7.73 4.30
N ASP A 71 -20.37 7.38 3.31
CA ASP A 71 -20.82 6.89 2.01
C ASP A 71 -21.23 5.41 2.09
N TRP A 72 -22.53 5.16 2.01
CA TRP A 72 -23.12 3.82 2.02
C TRP A 72 -22.57 2.91 0.91
N ARG A 73 -22.08 3.47 -0.20
CA ARG A 73 -21.51 2.69 -1.30
C ARG A 73 -20.19 2.05 -0.90
N LEU A 74 -19.43 2.68 0.01
CA LEU A 74 -18.17 2.14 0.54
C LEU A 74 -18.41 1.04 1.56
N TRP A 75 -19.47 1.14 2.38
CA TRP A 75 -19.81 0.15 3.41
C TRP A 75 -20.01 -1.26 2.83
N HIS A 76 -20.65 -1.35 1.67
CA HIS A 76 -20.94 -2.62 0.99
C HIS A 76 -20.10 -2.79 -0.29
N PHE A 77 -19.00 -2.07 -0.42
CA PHE A 77 -18.19 -2.12 -1.63
C PHE A 77 -17.49 -3.47 -1.78
N VAL A 78 -17.62 -4.06 -2.96
CA VAL A 78 -16.87 -5.25 -3.37
C VAL A 78 -16.13 -4.92 -4.66
N GLY A 79 -14.80 -5.01 -4.60
CA GLY A 79 -13.91 -4.69 -5.71
C GLY A 79 -12.55 -4.24 -5.22
N TRP A 80 -11.85 -3.51 -6.06
CA TRP A 80 -10.50 -3.01 -5.75
C TRP A 80 -10.55 -1.66 -5.07
N VAL A 81 -9.79 -1.56 -3.99
CA VAL A 81 -9.50 -0.31 -3.30
C VAL A 81 -8.02 -0.01 -3.43
N TRP A 82 -7.71 1.26 -3.61
CA TRP A 82 -6.37 1.78 -3.82
C TRP A 82 -5.99 2.62 -2.61
N TYR A 83 -4.84 2.34 -2.03
CA TYR A 83 -4.21 3.13 -0.98
C TYR A 83 -2.87 3.64 -1.49
N GLU A 84 -2.62 4.93 -1.33
CA GLU A 84 -1.37 5.58 -1.71
C GLU A 84 -0.82 6.40 -0.55
N ARG A 85 0.49 6.32 -0.34
CA ARG A 85 1.21 7.20 0.56
C ARG A 85 2.61 7.49 0.07
N GLU A 86 2.95 8.77 0.03
CA GLU A 86 4.31 9.25 -0.19
C GLU A 86 5.05 9.31 1.16
N VAL A 87 6.29 8.83 1.17
CA VAL A 87 7.11 8.77 2.38
C VAL A 87 8.52 9.24 2.05
N ILE A 88 9.03 10.16 2.85
CA ILE A 88 10.44 10.55 2.81
C ILE A 88 11.22 9.58 3.69
N LEU A 89 12.17 8.87 3.07
CA LEU A 89 13.08 7.96 3.76
C LEU A 89 14.32 8.72 4.24
N PRO A 90 14.94 8.32 5.37
CA PRO A 90 16.25 8.83 5.76
C PRO A 90 17.27 8.58 4.64
N GLU A 91 18.09 9.57 4.32
CA GLU A 91 19.08 9.51 3.23
C GLU A 91 20.04 8.31 3.36
N ARG A 92 20.42 7.95 4.60
CA ARG A 92 21.23 6.75 4.87
C ARG A 92 20.61 5.45 4.34
N TRP A 93 19.28 5.33 4.28
CA TRP A 93 18.62 4.12 3.79
C TRP A 93 18.74 3.94 2.28
N THR A 94 18.99 5.03 1.54
CA THR A 94 19.09 5.00 0.07
C THR A 94 20.54 5.12 -0.42
N GLN A 95 21.43 5.76 0.34
CA GLN A 95 22.83 5.92 -0.03
C GLN A 95 23.71 4.73 0.34
N ASP A 96 23.44 4.08 1.46
CA ASP A 96 24.21 2.92 1.90
C ASP A 96 23.71 1.65 1.21
N LEU A 97 24.49 1.14 0.25
CA LEU A 97 24.19 -0.09 -0.48
C LEU A 97 24.19 -1.35 0.41
N SER A 98 24.78 -1.30 1.61
CA SER A 98 24.73 -2.40 2.57
C SER A 98 23.41 -2.44 3.35
N THR A 99 22.64 -1.35 3.33
CA THR A 99 21.35 -1.25 4.02
C THR A 99 20.24 -1.88 3.17
N ARG A 100 19.63 -2.95 3.68
CA ARG A 100 18.46 -3.58 3.07
C ARG A 100 17.18 -2.91 3.55
N VAL A 101 16.48 -2.22 2.64
CA VAL A 101 15.14 -1.66 2.90
C VAL A 101 14.07 -2.71 2.64
N VAL A 102 13.15 -2.89 3.60
CA VAL A 102 12.04 -3.85 3.51
C VAL A 102 10.74 -3.16 3.87
N LEU A 103 9.75 -3.23 2.97
CA LEU A 103 8.37 -2.86 3.26
C LEU A 103 7.62 -4.07 3.84
N ARG A 104 7.00 -3.90 5.01
CA ARG A 104 6.16 -4.93 5.65
C ARG A 104 4.74 -4.42 5.76
N ILE A 105 3.80 -5.21 5.22
CA ILE A 105 2.36 -5.01 5.43
C ILE A 105 1.91 -5.96 6.54
N GLY A 106 1.25 -5.42 7.57
CA GLY A 106 0.79 -6.22 8.70
C GLY A 106 -0.31 -7.21 8.32
N SER A 107 -1.31 -6.73 7.56
CA SER A 107 -2.38 -7.53 6.98
C SER A 107 -3.02 -6.77 5.82
N ALA A 108 -3.63 -7.49 4.89
CA ALA A 108 -4.46 -6.95 3.82
C ALA A 108 -5.59 -7.94 3.53
N HIS A 109 -6.71 -7.45 3.00
CA HIS A 109 -7.89 -8.30 2.77
C HIS A 109 -7.82 -9.03 1.43
N ALA A 110 -7.92 -10.36 1.47
CA ALA A 110 -8.01 -11.30 0.35
C ALA A 110 -6.84 -11.29 -0.65
N TYR A 111 -6.64 -10.20 -1.39
CA TYR A 111 -5.56 -10.09 -2.36
C TYR A 111 -5.03 -8.65 -2.41
N ALA A 112 -3.70 -8.52 -2.34
CA ALA A 112 -3.04 -7.22 -2.32
C ALA A 112 -1.93 -7.15 -3.37
N ILE A 113 -1.84 -5.99 -4.03
CA ILE A 113 -0.72 -5.65 -4.91
C ILE A 113 -0.01 -4.46 -4.30
N VAL A 114 1.29 -4.57 -4.14
CA VAL A 114 2.12 -3.49 -3.62
C VAL A 114 2.96 -2.93 -4.76
N VAL A 115 2.87 -1.62 -4.96
CA VAL A 115 3.63 -0.88 -5.97
C VAL A 115 4.51 0.13 -5.25
N SER A 116 5.78 0.23 -5.66
CA SER A 116 6.71 1.24 -5.14
C SER A 116 7.28 2.03 -6.31
N GLN A 117 7.21 3.37 -6.24
CA GLN A 117 7.70 4.27 -7.30
C GLN A 117 7.13 3.95 -8.70
N GLY A 118 5.86 3.54 -8.78
CA GLY A 118 5.23 3.14 -10.04
C GLY A 118 5.69 1.81 -10.64
N LEU A 119 6.63 1.13 -9.98
CA LEU A 119 7.08 -0.22 -10.33
C LEU A 119 6.36 -1.25 -9.45
N LEU A 120 5.78 -2.26 -10.08
CA LEU A 120 5.17 -3.40 -9.38
C LEU A 120 6.25 -4.08 -8.54
N CYS A 121 6.10 -4.06 -7.21
CA CYS A 121 6.88 -4.94 -6.36
C CYS A 121 6.34 -6.37 -6.52
N PRO A 122 7.17 -7.42 -6.32
CA PRO A 122 6.70 -8.79 -6.40
C PRO A 122 5.44 -8.99 -5.54
N GLU A 123 4.45 -9.65 -6.14
CA GLU A 123 3.10 -9.85 -5.61
C GLU A 123 3.14 -10.53 -4.23
N TYR A 124 2.34 -10.01 -3.29
CA TYR A 124 2.12 -10.64 -1.99
C TYR A 124 0.65 -11.09 -1.90
N ILE A 125 0.44 -12.40 -1.94
CA ILE A 125 -0.81 -13.00 -1.47
C ILE A 125 -0.62 -13.20 0.03
N LEU A 126 -1.38 -12.46 0.86
CA LEU A 126 -1.45 -12.67 2.30
C LEU A 126 -2.51 -13.73 2.63
#